data_AF-A0A2S7D3D8-F1
#
_entry.id   AF-A0A2S7D3D8-F1
#
_cell.length_a   1.000
_cell.length_b   1.000
_cell.length_c   1.000
_cell.angle_alpha   90.00
_cell.angle_beta   90.00
_cell.angle_gamma   90.00
#
_symmetry.space_group_name_H-M   'P 1'
#
loop_
_entity.id
_entity.type
_entity.pdbx_description
1 polymer ?
#
loop_
_entity_poly.entity_id
_entity_poly.type
_entity_poly.pdbx_seq_one_letter_code
_entity_poly.pdbx_strand_id
1 'polypeptide(L)'
;MDDAAREAAALAAGARDRVRRVGAHRLDVETDAGTQVFDDTPPYDAPLDGAEYRYCDRRDAYVLLHHRDGDTFSGVLIDTRSGEQLPGGTQVVIAPDRSRYLAVTQRDGMDGEQWRVMDFNKRVLISTTSMLLSRDGTSGIAELSAPQWFGTQLQATATCLSDDTQHWQVRLANAQGAWNWQPRRTCDASDADR
;
A
#
# COMPACT_ATOMS: atom_id res chain seq x y z
N MET A 1 7.67 6.57 -18.86
CA MET A 1 8.99 6.60 -18.20
C MET A 1 9.29 5.18 -17.81
N ASP A 2 10.44 4.64 -18.22
CA ASP A 2 10.86 3.28 -17.86
C ASP A 2 10.94 3.12 -16.34
N ASP A 3 10.50 1.97 -15.82
CA ASP A 3 10.42 1.73 -14.38
C ASP A 3 11.81 1.72 -13.73
N ALA A 4 12.83 1.26 -14.45
CA ALA A 4 14.22 1.33 -13.98
C ALA A 4 14.68 2.78 -13.79
N ALA A 5 14.25 3.70 -14.67
CA ALA A 5 14.57 5.12 -14.53
C ALA A 5 13.83 5.75 -13.33
N ARG A 6 12.59 5.33 -13.06
CA ARG A 6 11.83 5.76 -11.87
C ARG A 6 12.49 5.27 -10.59
N GLU A 7 12.89 4.00 -10.53
CA GLU A 7 13.60 3.43 -9.38
C GLU A 7 14.92 4.17 -9.13
N ALA A 8 15.74 4.36 -10.17
CA ALA A 8 17.03 5.03 -10.04
C ALA A 8 16.88 6.47 -9.52
N ALA A 9 15.85 7.19 -9.98
CA ALA A 9 15.52 8.52 -9.49
C ALA A 9 15.06 8.49 -8.02
N ALA A 10 14.21 7.54 -7.64
CA ALA A 10 13.71 7.39 -6.28
C ALA A 10 14.84 7.03 -5.29
N LEU A 11 15.73 6.11 -5.67
CA LEU A 11 16.93 5.79 -4.92
C LEU A 11 17.79 7.04 -4.71
N ALA A 12 18.06 7.77 -5.80
CA ALA A 12 18.85 9.01 -5.77
C ALA A 12 18.26 10.10 -4.88
N ALA A 13 16.92 10.18 -4.81
CA ALA A 13 16.23 11.21 -4.05
C ALA A 13 16.32 11.03 -2.52
N GLY A 14 16.50 9.80 -2.02
CA GLY A 14 16.48 9.63 -0.55
C GLY A 14 16.83 8.27 0.03
N ALA A 15 17.35 7.32 -0.74
CA ALA A 15 17.63 5.98 -0.21
C ALA A 15 19.00 5.39 -0.57
N ARG A 16 19.88 6.10 -1.29
CA ARG A 16 21.22 5.59 -1.66
C ARG A 16 22.10 5.21 -0.47
N ASP A 17 21.85 5.76 0.72
CA ASP A 17 22.56 5.43 1.96
C ASP A 17 22.15 4.07 2.55
N ARG A 18 21.00 3.51 2.15
CA ARG A 18 20.50 2.23 2.67
C ARG A 18 20.10 1.23 1.60
N VAL A 19 19.88 1.64 0.36
CA VAL A 19 19.40 0.76 -0.71
C VAL A 19 20.27 0.94 -1.93
N ARG A 20 20.71 -0.19 -2.49
CA ARG A 20 21.59 -0.22 -3.66
C ARG A 20 21.14 -1.30 -4.64
N ARG A 21 20.88 -0.87 -5.88
CA ARG A 21 20.75 -1.74 -7.05
C ARG A 21 22.16 -2.18 -7.49
N VAL A 22 22.54 -3.42 -7.16
CA VAL A 22 23.89 -3.96 -7.43
C VAL A 22 24.02 -4.51 -8.84
N GLY A 23 22.92 -5.02 -9.39
CA GLY A 23 22.79 -5.48 -10.77
C GLY A 23 21.34 -5.41 -11.19
N ALA A 24 21.02 -5.78 -12.44
CA ALA A 24 19.66 -5.73 -12.96
C ALA A 24 18.66 -6.49 -12.05
N HIS A 25 19.10 -7.60 -11.46
CA HIS A 25 18.26 -8.54 -10.71
C HIS A 25 18.54 -8.61 -9.21
N ARG A 26 19.17 -7.58 -8.63
CA ARG A 26 19.57 -7.60 -7.22
C ARG A 26 19.50 -6.24 -6.53
N LEU A 27 18.80 -6.20 -5.39
CA LEU A 27 18.89 -5.14 -4.38
C LEU A 27 19.66 -5.61 -3.16
N ASP A 28 20.52 -4.74 -2.67
CA ASP A 28 21.00 -4.79 -1.30
C ASP A 28 20.27 -3.70 -0.49
N VAL A 29 19.74 -4.06 0.68
CA VAL A 29 19.21 -3.13 1.69
C VAL A 29 20.05 -3.22 2.96
N GLU A 30 20.77 -2.16 3.27
CA GLU A 30 21.55 -2.01 4.49
C GLU A 30 20.64 -1.68 5.67
N THR A 31 20.77 -2.48 6.73
CA THR A 31 20.12 -2.26 8.02
C THR A 31 21.17 -2.25 9.12
N ASP A 32 20.84 -1.75 10.30
CA ASP A 32 21.75 -1.75 11.46
C ASP A 32 22.06 -3.18 11.94
N ALA A 33 21.24 -4.17 11.56
CA ALA A 33 21.49 -5.60 11.78
C ALA A 33 22.32 -6.27 10.67
N GLY A 34 22.64 -5.54 9.59
CA GLY A 34 23.41 -6.01 8.44
C GLY A 34 22.70 -5.79 7.10
N THR A 35 23.38 -6.18 6.02
CA THR A 35 22.86 -6.07 4.66
C THR A 35 21.94 -7.24 4.34
N GLN A 36 20.72 -6.93 3.92
CA GLN A 36 19.76 -7.88 3.36
C GLN A 36 19.84 -7.86 1.84
N VAL A 37 19.73 -9.03 1.23
CA VAL A 37 19.84 -9.21 -0.23
C VAL A 37 18.50 -9.68 -0.77
N PHE A 38 18.04 -9.04 -1.84
CA PHE A 38 16.81 -9.36 -2.55
C PHE A 38 17.16 -9.60 -4.02
N ASP A 39 17.18 -10.87 -4.40
CA ASP A 39 17.44 -11.32 -5.77
C ASP A 39 16.12 -11.60 -6.48
N ASP A 40 15.99 -11.17 -7.74
CA ASP A 40 14.86 -11.52 -8.59
C ASP A 40 14.93 -13.01 -8.97
N THR A 41 13.77 -13.61 -9.24
CA THR A 41 13.66 -15.00 -9.71
C THR A 41 13.23 -15.02 -11.18
N PRO A 42 13.92 -15.78 -12.05
CA PRO A 42 13.55 -15.87 -13.46
C PRO A 42 12.21 -16.62 -13.65
N PRO A 43 11.54 -16.45 -14.81
CA PRO A 43 11.91 -15.62 -15.96
C PRO A 43 11.81 -14.11 -15.70
N TYR A 44 12.88 -13.36 -16.03
CA TYR A 44 12.98 -11.93 -15.76
C TYR A 44 12.14 -11.06 -16.71
N ASP A 45 11.81 -11.59 -17.87
CA ASP A 45 11.04 -10.94 -18.94
C ASP A 45 9.56 -11.37 -18.97
N ALA A 46 9.16 -12.26 -18.05
CA ALA A 46 7.77 -12.67 -17.86
C ALA A 46 7.34 -12.37 -16.41
N PRO A 47 6.83 -11.16 -16.14
CA PRO A 47 6.49 -10.69 -14.78
C PRO A 47 5.38 -11.49 -14.08
N LEU A 48 4.71 -12.38 -14.82
CA LEU A 48 3.69 -13.28 -14.27
C LEU A 48 4.26 -14.65 -13.86
N ASP A 49 5.46 -14.98 -14.32
CA ASP A 49 6.09 -16.30 -14.12
C ASP A 49 7.38 -16.21 -13.28
N GLY A 50 7.97 -15.01 -13.18
CA GLY A 50 9.13 -14.69 -12.33
C GLY A 50 8.76 -13.85 -11.11
N ALA A 51 9.78 -13.48 -10.33
CA ALA A 51 9.63 -12.58 -9.19
C ALA A 51 10.61 -11.40 -9.30
N GLU A 52 10.17 -10.20 -9.01
CA GLU A 52 11.00 -8.98 -9.09
C GLU A 52 10.86 -8.14 -7.82
N TYR A 53 11.99 -7.61 -7.34
CA TYR A 53 12.04 -6.62 -6.27
C TYR A 53 12.45 -5.24 -6.80
N ARG A 54 11.69 -4.22 -6.42
CA ARG A 54 12.00 -2.82 -6.74
C ARG A 54 11.88 -1.91 -5.54
N TYR A 55 12.79 -0.94 -5.42
CA TYR A 55 12.67 0.11 -4.43
C TYR A 55 11.46 1.00 -4.74
N CYS A 56 10.57 1.15 -3.76
CA CYS A 56 9.39 1.99 -3.89
C CYS A 56 9.58 3.32 -3.14
N ASP A 57 9.81 3.24 -1.83
CA ASP A 57 9.83 4.42 -0.97
C ASP A 57 10.65 4.16 0.30
N ARG A 58 11.00 5.24 0.99
CA ARG A 58 11.62 5.21 2.31
C ARG A 58 11.01 6.29 3.18
N ARG A 59 10.66 5.92 4.41
CA ARG A 59 10.21 6.86 5.43
C ARG A 59 10.76 6.48 6.79
N ASP A 60 11.40 7.45 7.46
CA ASP A 60 12.10 7.26 8.73
C ASP A 60 13.09 6.06 8.67
N ALA A 61 12.83 5.03 9.49
CA ALA A 61 13.60 3.81 9.63
C ALA A 61 12.99 2.65 8.82
N TYR A 62 12.18 2.94 7.80
CA TYR A 62 11.54 1.92 6.99
C TYR A 62 11.84 2.10 5.51
N VAL A 63 12.21 1.01 4.86
CA VAL A 63 12.33 0.90 3.40
C VAL A 63 11.18 0.02 2.89
N LEU A 64 10.48 0.49 1.86
CA LEU A 64 9.47 -0.29 1.17
C LEU A 64 10.04 -0.77 -0.18
N LEU A 65 10.05 -2.08 -0.36
CA LEU A 65 10.27 -2.70 -1.66
C LEU A 65 8.92 -3.16 -2.21
N HIS A 66 8.66 -2.88 -3.48
CA HIS A 66 7.65 -3.64 -4.24
C HIS A 66 8.20 -5.03 -4.53
N HIS A 67 7.32 -6.01 -4.43
CA HIS A 67 7.59 -7.40 -4.77
C HIS A 67 6.44 -7.93 -5.62
N ARG A 68 6.76 -8.27 -6.86
CA ARG A 68 5.80 -8.83 -7.81
C ARG A 68 6.15 -10.30 -8.03
N ASP A 69 5.22 -11.22 -7.80
CA ASP A 69 5.42 -12.68 -7.93
C ASP A 69 4.27 -13.39 -8.66
N GLY A 70 4.02 -13.04 -9.92
CA GLY A 70 2.92 -13.67 -10.65
C GLY A 70 1.55 -13.16 -10.23
N ASP A 71 1.03 -13.75 -9.16
CA ASP A 71 -0.34 -13.60 -8.69
C ASP A 71 -0.51 -12.45 -7.68
N THR A 72 0.61 -11.93 -7.13
CA THR A 72 0.57 -10.89 -6.09
C THR A 72 1.43 -9.69 -6.44
N PHE A 73 0.78 -8.52 -6.46
CA PHE A 73 1.46 -7.23 -6.37
C PHE A 73 1.50 -6.85 -4.88
N SER A 74 2.57 -7.29 -4.23
CA SER A 74 2.82 -7.08 -2.82
C SER A 74 4.06 -6.23 -2.61
N GLY A 75 4.48 -6.10 -1.36
CA GLY A 75 5.73 -5.45 -1.02
C GLY A 75 6.30 -6.00 0.26
N VAL A 76 7.55 -5.64 0.53
CA VAL A 76 8.25 -5.95 1.76
C VAL A 76 8.58 -4.64 2.44
N LEU A 77 8.09 -4.47 3.67
CA LEU A 77 8.44 -3.33 4.53
C LEU A 77 9.58 -3.76 5.45
N ILE A 78 10.71 -3.08 5.37
CA ILE A 78 11.93 -3.45 6.09
C ILE A 78 12.18 -2.42 7.17
N ASP A 79 12.23 -2.83 8.44
CA ASP A 79 12.72 -1.98 9.53
C ASP A 79 14.25 -1.95 9.49
N THR A 80 14.83 -0.80 9.14
CA THR A 80 16.27 -0.65 8.97
C THR A 80 17.04 -0.70 10.28
N ARG A 81 16.38 -0.68 11.44
CA ARG A 81 17.05 -0.77 12.75
C ARG A 81 17.19 -2.21 13.22
N SER A 82 16.14 -3.00 13.07
CA SER A 82 16.12 -4.41 13.50
C SER A 82 16.48 -5.38 12.39
N GLY A 83 16.40 -4.96 11.13
CA GLY A 83 16.46 -5.85 9.97
C GLY A 83 15.18 -6.67 9.76
N GLU A 84 14.12 -6.42 10.54
CA GLU A 84 12.89 -7.19 10.42
C GLU A 84 12.16 -6.89 9.10
N GLN A 85 11.74 -7.95 8.42
CA GLN A 85 10.84 -7.88 7.28
C GLN A 85 9.38 -8.06 7.73
N LEU A 86 8.56 -7.10 7.35
CA LEU A 86 7.13 -7.03 7.62
C LEU A 86 6.36 -7.13 6.30
N PRO A 87 5.13 -7.68 6.32
CA PRO A 87 4.23 -7.59 5.17
C PRO A 87 4.10 -6.13 4.72
N GLY A 88 4.53 -5.85 3.50
CA GLY A 88 4.34 -4.57 2.86
C GLY A 88 3.21 -4.64 1.86
N GLY A 89 3.29 -3.74 0.88
CA GLY A 89 2.36 -3.67 -0.22
C GLY A 89 2.85 -2.70 -1.29
N THR A 90 1.97 -2.36 -2.21
CA THR A 90 2.24 -1.29 -3.19
C THR A 90 2.34 0.08 -2.50
N GLN A 91 1.68 0.24 -1.35
CA GLN A 91 1.78 1.40 -0.48
C GLN A 91 1.75 0.97 0.99
N VAL A 92 2.54 1.65 1.83
CA VAL A 92 2.48 1.54 3.29
C VAL A 92 2.28 2.90 3.93
N VAL A 93 1.37 2.98 4.90
CA VAL A 93 1.15 4.19 5.72
C VAL A 93 1.24 3.82 7.19
N ILE A 94 2.27 4.33 7.86
CA ILE A 94 2.54 4.02 9.28
C ILE A 94 1.81 5.03 10.18
N ALA A 95 1.15 4.54 11.23
CA ALA A 95 0.51 5.42 12.22
C ALA A 95 1.57 6.24 12.98
N PRO A 96 1.30 7.50 13.36
CA PRO A 96 2.27 8.35 14.06
C PRO A 96 2.83 7.74 15.35
N ASP A 97 2.02 6.96 16.07
CA ASP A 97 2.41 6.26 17.31
C ASP A 97 3.17 4.94 17.05
N ARG A 98 3.34 4.55 15.78
CA ARG A 98 3.98 3.31 15.34
C ARG A 98 3.37 2.04 15.95
N SER A 99 2.11 2.09 16.36
CA SER A 99 1.39 0.90 16.87
C SER A 99 0.90 -0.03 15.75
N ARG A 100 0.70 0.52 14.56
CA ARG A 100 0.13 -0.15 13.39
C ARG A 100 0.46 0.58 12.09
N TYR A 101 0.19 -0.07 10.99
CA TYR A 101 0.32 0.50 9.65
C TYR A 101 -0.77 -0.06 8.73
N LEU A 102 -1.06 0.69 7.67
CA LEU A 102 -1.82 0.21 6.52
C LEU A 102 -0.82 -0.36 5.50
N ALA A 103 -1.10 -1.55 4.98
CA ALA A 103 -0.49 -2.11 3.79
C ALA A 103 -1.56 -2.27 2.70
N VAL A 104 -1.31 -1.66 1.53
CA VAL A 104 -2.17 -1.72 0.35
C VAL A 104 -1.60 -2.76 -0.59
N THR A 105 -2.40 -3.74 -1.02
CA THR A 105 -1.93 -4.78 -1.95
C THR A 105 -2.95 -5.01 -3.04
N GLN A 106 -2.49 -5.41 -4.21
CA GLN A 106 -3.37 -5.80 -5.30
C GLN A 106 -3.09 -7.26 -5.66
N ARG A 107 -4.14 -8.09 -5.69
CA ARG A 107 -4.05 -9.44 -6.26
C ARG A 107 -4.50 -9.36 -7.71
N ASP A 108 -3.88 -10.16 -8.56
CA ASP A 108 -4.30 -10.22 -9.95
C ASP A 108 -5.79 -10.65 -10.04
N GLY A 109 -6.52 -10.05 -10.97
CA GLY A 109 -7.95 -10.30 -11.18
C GLY A 109 -8.93 -9.72 -10.16
N MET A 110 -8.51 -8.87 -9.21
CA MET A 110 -9.45 -8.14 -8.32
C MET A 110 -9.80 -6.74 -8.85
N ASP A 111 -11.09 -6.38 -8.80
CA ASP A 111 -11.62 -5.04 -9.10
C ASP A 111 -11.37 -4.04 -7.95
N GLY A 112 -10.12 -3.94 -7.50
CA GLY A 112 -9.69 -2.98 -6.48
C GLY A 112 -8.52 -3.47 -5.62
N GLU A 113 -7.99 -2.55 -4.82
CA GLU A 113 -6.91 -2.85 -3.89
C GLU A 113 -7.48 -3.45 -2.60
N GLN A 114 -6.74 -4.39 -2.02
CA GLN A 114 -6.97 -4.86 -0.66
C GLN A 114 -6.19 -3.97 0.32
N TRP A 115 -6.89 -3.46 1.33
CA TRP A 115 -6.33 -2.59 2.36
C TRP A 115 -6.28 -3.35 3.69
N ARG A 116 -5.08 -3.58 4.22
CA ARG A 116 -4.87 -4.32 5.47
C ARG A 116 -4.26 -3.41 6.52
N VAL A 117 -4.92 -3.24 7.66
CA VAL A 117 -4.29 -2.63 8.83
C VAL A 117 -3.67 -3.73 9.67
N MET A 118 -2.38 -3.61 9.94
CA MET A 118 -1.58 -4.62 10.62
C MET A 118 -0.82 -3.98 11.78
N ASP A 119 -0.55 -4.76 12.82
CA ASP A 119 0.45 -4.39 13.81
C ASP A 119 1.86 -4.83 13.38
N PHE A 120 2.88 -4.32 14.07
CA PHE A 120 4.28 -4.67 13.80
C PHE A 120 4.65 -6.10 14.22
N ASN A 121 3.75 -6.84 14.88
CA ASN A 121 3.88 -8.29 15.11
C ASN A 121 3.26 -9.12 13.97
N LYS A 122 3.00 -8.49 12.81
CA LYS A 122 2.47 -9.11 11.58
C LYS A 122 1.01 -9.60 11.71
N ARG A 123 0.29 -9.21 12.76
CA ARG A 123 -1.12 -9.57 12.91
C ARG A 123 -1.99 -8.60 12.14
N VAL A 124 -2.89 -9.15 11.31
CA VAL A 124 -3.93 -8.38 10.65
C VAL A 124 -4.99 -7.98 11.67
N LEU A 125 -5.19 -6.67 11.86
CA LEU A 125 -6.24 -6.11 12.71
C LEU A 125 -7.54 -5.93 11.94
N ILE A 126 -7.43 -5.60 10.64
CA ILE A 126 -8.55 -5.53 9.70
C ILE A 126 -8.04 -5.72 8.26
N SER A 127 -8.85 -6.39 7.44
CA SER A 127 -8.80 -6.34 5.98
C SER A 127 -10.09 -5.72 5.42
N THR A 128 -9.95 -4.77 4.50
CA THR A 128 -11.03 -4.15 3.72
C THR A 128 -10.56 -3.95 2.27
N THR A 129 -11.32 -3.27 1.44
CA THR A 129 -10.96 -2.92 0.06
C THR A 129 -10.87 -1.42 -0.11
N SER A 130 -10.25 -0.97 -1.20
CA SER A 130 -10.29 0.43 -1.64
C SER A 130 -11.65 0.84 -2.21
N MET A 131 -12.73 0.11 -1.93
CA MET A 131 -14.05 0.40 -2.48
C MET A 131 -15.10 0.49 -1.36
N LEU A 132 -15.83 1.60 -1.33
CA LEU A 132 -17.06 1.71 -0.56
C LEU A 132 -18.17 1.00 -1.29
N LEU A 133 -18.80 0.04 -0.60
CA LEU A 133 -19.94 -0.68 -1.10
C LEU A 133 -21.25 0.01 -0.70
N SER A 134 -22.26 -0.17 -1.54
CA SER A 134 -23.66 0.11 -1.26
C SER A 134 -24.13 -0.54 0.05
N ARG A 135 -25.30 -0.14 0.56
CA ARG A 135 -25.80 -0.65 1.85
C ARG A 135 -26.07 -2.16 1.85
N ASP A 136 -26.47 -2.70 0.71
CA ASP A 136 -26.67 -4.14 0.49
C ASP A 136 -25.34 -4.89 0.26
N GLY A 137 -24.22 -4.17 0.13
CA GLY A 137 -22.87 -4.74 -0.01
C GLY A 137 -22.58 -5.35 -1.38
N THR A 138 -23.43 -5.13 -2.37
CA THR A 138 -23.32 -5.79 -3.69
C THR A 138 -22.60 -4.95 -4.73
N SER A 139 -22.63 -3.63 -4.60
CA SER A 139 -22.17 -2.71 -5.64
C SER A 139 -21.19 -1.70 -5.07
N GLY A 140 -20.10 -1.42 -5.79
CA GLY A 140 -19.23 -0.29 -5.50
C GLY A 140 -19.95 1.03 -5.75
N ILE A 141 -19.84 1.98 -4.81
CA ILE A 141 -20.40 3.34 -4.97
C ILE A 141 -19.29 4.40 -5.07
N ALA A 142 -18.16 4.17 -4.40
CA ALA A 142 -17.04 5.10 -4.40
C ALA A 142 -15.71 4.35 -4.22
N GLU A 143 -14.65 4.85 -4.85
CA GLU A 143 -13.28 4.41 -4.63
C GLU A 143 -12.66 5.20 -3.48
N LEU A 144 -11.79 4.53 -2.71
CA LEU A 144 -11.03 5.10 -1.61
C LEU A 144 -9.59 5.32 -2.06
N SER A 145 -9.09 6.54 -1.85
CA SER A 145 -7.74 6.94 -2.22
C SER A 145 -7.07 7.77 -1.11
N ALA A 146 -5.77 8.03 -1.28
CA ALA A 146 -4.97 8.86 -0.38
C ALA A 146 -5.10 8.48 1.11
N PRO A 147 -4.84 7.22 1.50
CA PRO A 147 -4.93 6.82 2.89
C PRO A 147 -3.93 7.58 3.76
N GLN A 148 -4.37 8.02 4.94
CA GLN A 148 -3.54 8.72 5.91
C GLN A 148 -4.02 8.51 7.35
N TRP A 149 -3.09 8.52 8.30
CA TRP A 149 -3.43 8.43 9.73
C TRP A 149 -3.61 9.82 10.34
N PHE A 150 -4.71 10.03 11.06
CA PHE A 150 -4.91 11.17 11.96
C PHE A 150 -4.98 10.65 13.39
N GLY A 151 -3.85 10.76 14.11
CA GLY A 151 -3.66 10.04 15.37
C GLY A 151 -3.78 8.54 15.16
N THR A 152 -4.74 7.92 15.84
CA THR A 152 -5.02 6.47 15.80
C THR A 152 -6.07 6.07 14.76
N GLN A 153 -6.58 7.01 13.98
CA GLN A 153 -7.69 6.79 13.06
C GLN A 153 -7.21 6.89 11.61
N LEU A 154 -7.43 5.81 10.84
CA LEU A 154 -7.15 5.81 9.41
C LEU A 154 -8.25 6.60 8.68
N GLN A 155 -7.86 7.50 7.79
CA GLN A 155 -8.72 8.29 6.93
C GLN A 155 -8.36 8.06 5.47
N ALA A 156 -9.32 8.29 4.58
CA ALA A 156 -9.15 8.23 3.14
C ALA A 156 -10.13 9.19 2.46
N THR A 157 -9.85 9.52 1.20
CA THR A 157 -10.78 10.26 0.34
C THR A 157 -11.65 9.25 -0.40
N ALA A 158 -12.96 9.35 -0.23
CA ALA A 158 -13.93 8.62 -1.05
C ALA A 158 -14.32 9.48 -2.25
N THR A 159 -14.26 8.91 -3.46
CA THR A 159 -14.65 9.56 -4.71
C THR A 159 -15.71 8.69 -5.40
N CYS A 160 -16.84 9.28 -5.76
CA CYS A 160 -17.93 8.55 -6.38
C CYS A 160 -17.52 7.94 -7.72
N LEU A 161 -17.92 6.69 -7.97
CA LEU A 161 -17.66 6.01 -9.25
C LEU A 161 -18.49 6.60 -10.40
N SER A 162 -19.63 7.24 -10.08
CA SER A 162 -20.52 7.87 -11.06
C SER A 162 -20.17 9.31 -11.40
N ASP A 163 -19.40 9.99 -10.55
CA ASP A 163 -19.07 11.43 -10.66
C ASP A 163 -17.80 11.72 -9.84
N ASP A 164 -16.67 11.91 -10.52
CA ASP A 164 -15.37 12.13 -9.88
C ASP A 164 -15.25 13.48 -9.16
N THR A 165 -16.17 14.41 -9.41
CA THR A 165 -16.23 15.70 -8.70
C THR A 165 -16.82 15.52 -7.30
N GLN A 166 -17.61 14.48 -7.06
CA GLN A 166 -18.18 14.16 -5.76
C GLN A 166 -17.21 13.35 -4.92
N HIS A 167 -16.56 14.02 -3.97
CA HIS A 167 -15.64 13.39 -3.04
C HIS A 167 -15.82 13.88 -1.60
N TRP A 168 -15.51 13.02 -0.63
CA TRP A 168 -15.56 13.36 0.80
C TRP A 168 -14.54 12.57 1.60
N GLN A 169 -14.21 13.05 2.79
CA GLN A 169 -13.34 12.34 3.71
C GLN A 169 -14.10 11.27 4.49
N VAL A 170 -13.53 10.07 4.54
CA VAL A 170 -13.99 8.97 5.37
C VAL A 170 -12.94 8.57 6.39
N ARG A 171 -13.39 7.95 7.47
CA ARG A 171 -12.58 7.35 8.52
C ARG A 171 -12.96 5.89 8.72
N LEU A 172 -11.96 5.05 8.95
CA LEU A 172 -12.16 3.67 9.32
C LEU A 172 -12.49 3.61 10.82
N ALA A 173 -13.75 3.39 11.15
CA ALA A 173 -14.23 3.29 12.53
C ALA A 173 -14.43 1.83 12.91
N ASN A 174 -14.09 1.47 14.15
CA ASN A 174 -14.45 0.19 14.75
C ASN A 174 -15.70 0.38 15.62
N ALA A 175 -16.84 -0.16 15.20
CA ALA A 175 -18.04 -0.21 16.01
C ALA A 175 -18.26 -1.65 16.49
N GLN A 176 -17.93 -1.94 17.76
CA GLN A 176 -18.18 -3.24 18.39
C GLN A 176 -17.52 -4.43 17.69
N GLY A 177 -16.32 -4.24 17.12
CA GLY A 177 -15.60 -5.27 16.36
C GLY A 177 -15.94 -5.27 14.86
N ALA A 178 -17.00 -4.57 14.45
CA ALA A 178 -17.33 -4.35 13.04
C ALA A 178 -16.71 -3.05 12.55
N TRP A 179 -15.69 -3.18 11.73
CA TRP A 179 -15.02 -2.04 11.14
C TRP A 179 -15.73 -1.57 9.87
N ASN A 180 -15.95 -0.27 9.76
CA ASN A 180 -16.61 0.34 8.62
C ASN A 180 -16.06 1.74 8.35
N TRP A 181 -16.02 2.11 7.08
CA TRP A 181 -15.77 3.49 6.66
C TRP A 181 -16.98 4.37 6.95
N GLN A 182 -16.74 5.54 7.53
CA GLN A 182 -17.75 6.53 7.90
C GLN A 182 -17.29 7.97 7.60
N PRO A 183 -18.18 8.91 7.27
CA PRO A 183 -19.60 8.71 7.04
C PRO A 183 -19.86 7.97 5.73
N ARG A 184 -20.93 7.17 5.69
CA ARG A 184 -21.46 6.65 4.42
C ARG A 184 -22.34 7.73 3.80
N ARG A 185 -22.00 8.16 2.60
CA ARG A 185 -22.82 9.05 1.76
C ARG A 185 -23.30 8.27 0.53
N THR A 186 -24.38 8.74 -0.07
CA THR A 186 -24.84 8.29 -1.38
C THR A 186 -24.12 9.09 -2.46
N CYS A 187 -23.81 8.41 -3.56
CA CYS A 187 -23.36 9.04 -4.80
C CYS A 187 -24.61 9.31 -5.62
N ASP A 188 -25.32 10.38 -5.29
CA ASP A 188 -26.54 10.75 -6.00
C ASP A 188 -26.16 11.55 -7.24
N ALA A 189 -26.64 11.11 -8.40
CA ALA A 189 -26.50 11.84 -9.65
C ALA A 189 -27.50 13.02 -9.69
N SER A 190 -27.37 13.98 -8.78
CA SER A 190 -28.11 15.25 -8.88
C SER A 190 -27.57 16.28 -7.89
N ASP A 191 -26.80 17.24 -8.40
CA ASP A 191 -27.00 18.68 -8.14
C ASP A 191 -26.06 19.50 -9.06
N ALA A 192 -26.09 19.20 -10.37
CA ALA A 192 -25.61 20.11 -11.41
C ALA A 192 -26.83 20.74 -12.10
N ASP A 193 -27.62 21.48 -11.33
CA ASP A 193 -28.52 22.56 -11.76
C ASP A 193 -29.45 22.94 -10.59
N ARG A 194 -29.02 23.89 -9.77
CA ARG A 194 -29.92 24.80 -9.04
C ARG A 194 -29.24 26.11 -8.70
#